data_AF-A0A6N7AK50-F1
#
_entry.id   AF-A0A6N7AK50-F1
#
_cell.length_a   1.000
_cell.length_b   1.000
_cell.length_c   1.000
_cell.angle_alpha   90.00
_cell.angle_beta   90.00
_cell.angle_gamma   90.00
#
_symmetry.space_group_name_H-M   'P 1'
#
loop_
_entity.id
_entity.type
_entity.pdbx_description
1 polymer ?
#
loop_
_entity_poly.entity_id
_entity_poly.type
_entity_poly.pdbx_seq_one_letter_code
_entity_poly.pdbx_strand_id
1 'polypeptide(L)'
;MPNPDPLPSVATPQTPWSLEEHYVLEQRAEALARPRATADRIEASIRFLRCRLGMEEVYGIPYPFLEELLYPNSLVRVPGVPAFIAGVIARRSEMLTVVDPTFFFRVTPTERTAETRVVIVRSGGGACRPAGACDRGR
;
A
#
# COMPACT_ATOMS: atom_id res chain seq x y z
N MET A 1 14.00 -41.86 52.94
CA MET A 1 13.04 -40.76 52.72
C MET A 1 13.80 -39.60 52.10
N PRO A 2 13.57 -39.23 50.83
CA PRO A 2 14.15 -38.01 50.27
C PRO A 2 13.35 -36.81 50.80
N ASN A 3 14.05 -35.87 51.43
CA ASN A 3 13.50 -34.59 51.86
C ASN A 3 13.17 -33.76 50.61
N PRO A 4 11.97 -33.15 50.45
CA PRO A 4 11.67 -32.34 49.28
C PRO A 4 12.47 -31.04 49.30
N ASP A 5 13.17 -30.77 48.20
CA ASP A 5 13.83 -29.48 47.95
C ASP A 5 12.80 -28.34 48.03
N PRO A 6 13.06 -27.26 48.78
CA PRO A 6 12.18 -26.11 48.78
C PRO A 6 12.36 -25.33 47.47
N LEU A 7 11.25 -25.05 46.80
CA LEU A 7 11.17 -24.20 45.60
C LEU A 7 11.86 -22.83 45.84
N PRO A 8 12.47 -22.22 44.81
CA PRO A 8 13.10 -20.91 44.95
C PRO A 8 12.02 -19.86 45.23
N SER A 9 12.10 -19.27 46.43
CA SER A 9 11.36 -18.07 46.82
C SER A 9 11.62 -16.97 45.80
N VAL A 10 10.58 -16.52 45.11
CA VAL A 10 10.63 -15.35 44.23
C VAL A 10 11.11 -14.19 45.09
N ALA A 11 12.35 -13.74 44.84
CA ALA A 11 12.97 -12.69 45.60
C ALA A 11 12.11 -11.42 45.53
N THR A 12 11.46 -11.09 46.64
CA THR A 12 10.96 -9.75 46.90
C THR A 12 12.14 -8.79 46.72
N PRO A 13 12.07 -7.75 45.87
CA PRO A 13 13.19 -6.84 45.70
C PRO A 13 13.49 -6.18 47.04
N GLN A 14 14.65 -6.51 47.61
CA GLN A 14 15.18 -5.88 48.82
C GLN A 14 15.76 -4.55 48.38
N THR A 15 15.13 -3.44 48.76
CA THR A 15 15.59 -2.10 48.40
C THR A 15 16.47 -1.50 49.49
N PRO A 16 17.78 -1.31 49.26
CA PRO A 16 18.49 -0.26 49.96
C PRO A 16 19.20 0.62 48.93
N TRP A 17 18.43 1.29 48.06
CA TRP A 17 19.04 2.14 47.05
C TRP A 17 19.35 3.54 47.62
N SER A 18 20.57 4.00 47.40
CA SER A 18 21.09 5.36 47.62
C SER A 18 20.32 6.40 46.79
N LEU A 19 20.30 7.67 47.22
CA LEU A 19 19.66 8.77 46.47
C LEU A 19 20.18 8.88 45.03
N GLU A 20 21.45 8.58 44.79
CA GLU A 20 22.07 8.59 43.46
C GLU A 20 21.54 7.44 42.57
N GLU A 21 21.23 6.29 43.16
CA GLU A 21 20.70 5.14 42.44
C GLU A 21 19.24 5.37 42.05
N HIS A 22 18.45 6.00 42.94
CA HIS A 22 17.11 6.47 42.62
C HIS A 22 17.12 7.46 41.45
N TYR A 23 18.08 8.40 41.44
CA TYR A 23 18.22 9.37 40.36
C TYR A 23 18.50 8.70 39.00
N VAL A 24 19.38 7.71 38.96
CA VAL A 24 19.70 6.97 37.73
C VAL A 24 18.51 6.13 37.25
N LEU A 25 17.78 5.51 38.16
CA LEU A 25 16.59 4.71 37.84
C LEU A 25 15.46 5.59 37.33
N GLU A 26 15.22 6.75 37.94
CA GLU A 26 14.22 7.72 37.46
C GLU A 26 14.58 8.25 36.08
N GLN A 27 15.84 8.62 35.84
CA GLN A 27 16.26 9.05 34.50
C GLN A 27 16.07 7.97 33.44
N ARG A 28 16.38 6.71 33.76
CA ARG A 28 16.20 5.58 32.84
C ARG A 28 14.73 5.25 32.64
N ALA A 29 13.93 5.30 33.71
CA ALA A 29 12.49 5.12 33.65
C ALA A 29 11.86 6.21 32.77
N GLU A 30 12.26 7.48 32.90
CA GLU A 30 11.80 8.57 32.04
C GLU A 30 12.21 8.36 30.58
N ALA A 31 13.47 7.95 30.32
CA ALA A 31 13.94 7.63 28.98
C ALA A 31 13.19 6.45 28.33
N LEU A 32 12.76 5.46 29.12
CA LEU A 32 11.96 4.30 28.68
C LEU A 32 10.46 4.59 28.61
N ALA A 33 9.96 5.49 29.46
CA ALA A 33 8.55 5.90 29.55
C ALA A 33 8.16 6.94 28.52
N ARG A 34 9.14 7.64 27.91
CA ARG A 34 8.93 8.25 26.59
C ARG A 34 8.35 7.14 25.73
N PRO A 35 7.12 7.28 25.18
CA PRO A 35 6.56 6.28 24.31
C PRO A 35 7.62 6.04 23.26
N ARG A 36 8.24 4.84 23.29
CA ARG A 36 9.32 4.47 22.38
C ARG A 36 8.75 4.72 21.00
N ALA A 37 9.10 5.86 20.41
CA ALA A 37 8.31 6.55 19.39
C ALA A 37 7.62 5.50 18.56
N THR A 38 6.33 5.28 18.87
CA THR A 38 5.62 4.04 18.51
C THR A 38 5.98 3.77 17.09
N ALA A 39 6.81 2.73 16.91
CA ALA A 39 7.49 2.42 15.69
C ALA A 39 6.52 2.70 14.55
N ASP A 40 6.86 3.70 13.74
CA ASP A 40 6.21 4.04 12.48
C ASP A 40 4.87 3.31 12.35
N ARG A 41 3.83 3.82 13.02
CA ARG A 41 2.48 3.55 12.55
C ARG A 41 2.35 4.38 11.27
N ILE A 42 3.16 4.04 10.26
CA ILE A 42 2.75 4.09 8.87
C ILE A 42 1.58 3.13 8.85
N GLU A 43 0.44 3.62 9.32
CA GLU A 43 -0.84 3.23 8.79
C GLU A 43 -0.67 3.52 7.31
N ALA A 44 -0.20 2.50 6.59
CA ALA A 44 0.14 2.59 5.19
C ALA A 44 -1.17 2.87 4.47
N SER A 45 -1.51 4.15 4.38
CA SER A 45 -2.70 4.63 3.71
C SER A 45 -2.46 4.39 2.24
N ILE A 46 -2.86 3.19 1.78
CA ILE A 46 -2.80 2.84 0.37
C ILE A 46 -3.79 3.76 -0.32
N ARG A 47 -3.27 4.65 -1.15
CA ARG A 47 -4.07 5.60 -1.93
C ARG A 47 -4.54 4.92 -3.21
N PHE A 48 -5.79 5.14 -3.57
CA PHE A 48 -6.38 4.63 -4.79
C PHE A 48 -6.96 5.79 -5.61
N LEU A 49 -6.82 5.73 -6.92
CA LEU A 49 -7.65 6.48 -7.84
C LEU A 49 -8.99 5.77 -7.96
N ARG A 50 -10.06 6.48 -7.59
CA ARG A 50 -11.43 6.01 -7.77
C ARG A 50 -11.88 6.24 -9.20
N CYS A 51 -12.25 5.18 -9.91
CA CYS A 51 -12.88 5.26 -11.23
C CYS A 51 -14.25 4.59 -11.22
N ARG A 52 -15.19 5.13 -11.98
CA ARG A 52 -16.52 4.53 -12.18
C ARG A 52 -16.50 3.75 -13.49
N LEU A 53 -17.03 2.53 -13.48
CA LEU A 53 -17.20 1.70 -14.67
C LEU A 53 -18.70 1.36 -14.80
N GLY A 54 -19.29 1.62 -15.98
CA GLY A 54 -20.73 1.46 -16.17
C GLY A 54 -21.58 2.48 -15.39
N MET A 55 -22.74 2.05 -14.90
CA MET A 55 -23.69 2.92 -14.17
C MET A 55 -23.36 3.07 -12.67
N GLU A 56 -23.07 1.96 -11.97
CA GLU A 56 -22.98 1.97 -10.50
C GLU A 56 -21.69 1.39 -9.93
N GLU A 57 -20.84 0.75 -10.74
CA GLU A 57 -19.63 0.11 -10.22
C GLU A 57 -18.48 1.08 -10.05
N VAL A 58 -17.79 0.97 -8.91
CA VAL A 58 -16.65 1.81 -8.56
C VAL A 58 -15.43 0.94 -8.30
N TYR A 59 -14.37 1.21 -9.05
CA TYR A 59 -13.10 0.52 -8.96
C TYR A 59 -12.01 1.44 -8.42
N GLY A 60 -11.01 0.84 -7.80
CA GLY A 60 -9.86 1.53 -7.23
C GLY A 60 -8.57 1.06 -7.90
N ILE A 61 -7.86 1.99 -8.56
CA ILE A 61 -6.52 1.71 -9.10
C ILE A 61 -5.50 2.21 -8.07
N PRO A 62 -4.57 1.37 -7.56
CA PRO A 62 -3.58 1.84 -6.60
C PRO A 62 -2.68 2.91 -7.22
N TYR A 63 -2.45 4.00 -6.49
CA TYR A 63 -1.61 5.12 -6.93
C TYR A 63 -0.20 4.71 -7.40
N PRO A 64 0.48 3.73 -6.77
CA PRO A 64 1.82 3.31 -7.21
C PRO A 64 1.92 2.78 -8.64
N PHE A 65 0.80 2.30 -9.22
CA PHE A 65 0.77 1.78 -10.59
C PHE A 65 0.31 2.82 -11.62
N LEU A 66 -0.14 3.99 -11.16
CA LEU A 66 -0.69 5.03 -12.02
C LEU A 66 0.42 5.95 -12.52
N GLU A 67 0.55 6.06 -13.84
CA GLU A 67 1.55 6.97 -14.43
C GLU A 67 0.94 8.30 -14.84
N GLU A 68 -0.18 8.27 -15.55
CA GLU A 68 -0.73 9.47 -16.18
C GLU A 68 -2.23 9.34 -16.44
N LEU A 69 -2.93 10.47 -16.43
CA LEU A 69 -4.35 10.59 -16.73
C LEU A 69 -4.53 11.47 -17.97
N LEU A 70 -4.98 10.88 -19.05
CA LEU A 70 -5.17 11.56 -20.33
C LEU A 70 -6.65 11.72 -20.66
N TYR A 71 -6.95 12.74 -21.45
CA TYR A 71 -8.26 12.87 -22.09
C TYR A 71 -8.35 11.90 -23.29
N PRO A 72 -9.53 11.38 -23.62
CA PRO A 72 -9.73 10.46 -24.75
C PRO A 72 -9.73 11.15 -26.12
N ASN A 73 -9.41 12.45 -26.18
CA ASN A 73 -9.43 13.25 -27.42
C ASN A 73 -8.38 12.81 -28.45
N SER A 74 -7.27 12.20 -28.02
CA SER A 74 -6.20 11.70 -28.89
C SER A 74 -6.32 10.21 -29.22
N LEU A 75 -7.47 9.59 -28.97
CA LEU A 75 -7.68 8.16 -29.18
C LEU A 75 -8.01 7.87 -30.65
N VAL A 76 -7.17 7.06 -31.31
CA VAL A 76 -7.34 6.65 -32.70
C VAL A 76 -7.90 5.23 -32.74
N ARG A 77 -9.02 5.03 -33.44
CA ARG A 77 -9.61 3.69 -33.66
C ARG A 77 -8.79 2.92 -34.70
N VAL A 78 -8.43 1.69 -34.36
CA VAL A 78 -7.67 0.79 -35.24
C VAL A 78 -8.65 -0.16 -35.94
N PRO A 79 -8.57 -0.34 -37.27
CA PRO A 79 -9.38 -1.32 -37.97
C PRO A 79 -8.87 -2.76 -37.70
N GLY A 80 -9.77 -3.74 -37.62
CA GLY A 80 -9.41 -5.15 -37.50
C GLY A 80 -8.97 -5.63 -36.10
N VAL A 81 -9.17 -4.81 -35.07
CA VAL A 81 -8.90 -5.21 -33.67
C VAL A 81 -10.15 -5.78 -32.99
N PRO A 82 -9.98 -6.65 -31.98
CA PRO A 82 -11.08 -7.11 -31.16
C PRO A 82 -11.83 -5.96 -30.46
N ALA A 83 -13.12 -6.17 -30.18
CA ALA A 83 -13.99 -5.14 -29.60
C ALA A 83 -13.52 -4.61 -28.22
N PHE A 84 -12.71 -5.36 -27.48
CA PHE A 84 -12.15 -4.92 -26.20
C PHE A 84 -11.05 -3.86 -26.35
N ILE A 85 -10.53 -3.63 -27.57
CA ILE A 85 -9.55 -2.59 -27.84
C ILE A 85 -10.31 -1.34 -28.29
N ALA A 86 -10.28 -0.30 -27.46
CA ALA A 86 -10.90 0.97 -27.81
C ALA A 86 -10.11 1.69 -28.91
N GLY A 87 -8.78 1.55 -28.91
CA GLY A 87 -7.90 2.15 -29.91
C GLY A 87 -6.45 2.21 -29.45
N VAL A 88 -5.69 3.11 -30.08
CA VAL A 88 -4.30 3.42 -29.74
C VAL A 88 -4.15 4.91 -29.47
N ILE A 89 -3.20 5.26 -28.60
CA ILE A 89 -2.82 6.63 -28.29
C ILE A 89 -1.30 6.75 -28.34
N ALA A 90 -0.82 7.83 -28.95
CA ALA A 90 0.60 8.17 -28.97
C ALA A 90 0.95 9.01 -27.75
N ARG A 91 1.97 8.58 -26.99
CA ARG A 91 2.48 9.30 -25.81
C ARG A 91 3.99 9.47 -25.92
N ARG A 92 4.49 10.70 -26.09
CA ARG A 92 5.93 11.05 -26.11
C ARG A 92 6.83 9.99 -26.79
N SER A 93 6.48 9.58 -28.02
CA SER A 93 7.16 8.55 -28.85
C SER A 93 6.92 7.07 -28.50
N GLU A 94 6.03 6.78 -27.55
CA GLU A 94 5.52 5.44 -27.23
C GLU A 94 4.09 5.27 -27.77
N MET A 95 3.81 4.10 -28.34
CA MET A 95 2.47 3.72 -28.79
C MET A 95 1.80 2.88 -27.71
N LEU A 96 0.74 3.42 -27.11
CA LEU A 96 -0.01 2.74 -26.06
C LEU A 96 -1.35 2.25 -26.60
N THR A 97 -1.67 0.99 -26.31
CA THR A 97 -2.98 0.41 -26.62
C THR A 97 -3.97 0.73 -25.51
N VAL A 98 -5.11 1.31 -25.87
CA VAL A 98 -6.19 1.59 -24.93
C VAL A 98 -7.17 0.42 -24.95
N VAL A 99 -7.25 -0.26 -23.80
CA VAL A 99 -8.16 -1.38 -23.58
C VAL A 99 -9.41 -0.87 -22.85
N ASP A 100 -10.58 -1.36 -23.24
CA ASP A 100 -11.82 -1.12 -22.54
C ASP A 100 -12.06 -2.22 -21.49
N PRO A 101 -11.92 -1.90 -20.19
CA PRO A 101 -12.06 -2.89 -19.11
C PRO A 101 -13.50 -3.42 -18.97
N THR A 102 -14.50 -2.73 -19.54
CA THR A 102 -15.92 -3.12 -19.48
C THR A 102 -16.14 -4.53 -20.03
N PHE A 103 -15.41 -4.90 -21.09
CA PHE A 103 -15.47 -6.24 -21.68
C PHE A 103 -14.95 -7.34 -20.76
N PHE A 104 -13.99 -7.02 -19.88
CA PHE A 104 -13.43 -7.98 -18.93
C PHE A 104 -14.30 -8.15 -17.70
N PHE A 105 -14.86 -7.06 -17.19
CA PHE A 105 -15.71 -7.07 -16.01
C PHE A 105 -17.18 -7.42 -16.30
N ARG A 106 -17.54 -7.63 -17.59
CA ARG A 106 -18.92 -7.92 -18.05
C ARG A 106 -19.94 -6.89 -17.56
N VAL A 107 -19.50 -5.64 -17.43
CA VAL A 107 -20.33 -4.53 -16.99
C VAL A 107 -21.10 -4.00 -18.19
N THR A 108 -22.31 -3.47 -17.97
CA THR A 108 -23.04 -2.79 -19.05
C THR A 108 -22.23 -1.58 -19.52
N PRO A 109 -21.84 -1.52 -20.80
CA PRO A 109 -21.12 -0.37 -21.33
C PRO A 109 -22.02 0.87 -21.30
N THR A 110 -21.55 1.90 -20.62
CA THR A 110 -22.16 3.24 -20.63
C THR A 110 -21.49 4.10 -21.70
N GLU A 111 -22.23 5.08 -22.23
CA GLU A 111 -21.65 6.05 -23.16
C GLU A 111 -20.48 6.82 -22.54
N ARG A 112 -19.47 7.09 -23.37
CA ARG A 112 -18.29 7.86 -22.96
C ARG A 112 -18.67 9.33 -22.75
N THR A 113 -18.79 9.72 -21.48
CA THR A 113 -19.04 11.12 -21.09
C THR A 113 -17.76 11.96 -21.17
N ALA A 114 -17.88 13.29 -21.10
CA ALA A 114 -16.74 14.22 -21.03
C ALA A 114 -15.80 13.97 -19.82
N GLU A 115 -16.27 13.24 -18.80
CA GLU A 115 -15.49 12.82 -17.64
C GLU A 115 -14.61 11.59 -17.92
N THR A 116 -14.76 10.93 -19.07
CA THR A 116 -14.00 9.73 -19.42
C THR A 116 -12.51 10.07 -19.48
N ARG A 117 -11.67 9.30 -18.78
CA ARG A 117 -10.22 9.44 -18.75
C ARG A 117 -9.55 8.15 -19.21
N VAL A 118 -8.46 8.28 -19.94
CA VAL A 118 -7.55 7.18 -20.22
C VAL A 118 -6.53 7.15 -19.10
N VAL A 119 -6.52 6.06 -18.33
CA VAL A 119 -5.54 5.85 -17.26
C VAL A 119 -4.40 5.02 -17.81
N ILE A 120 -3.19 5.56 -17.76
CA ILE A 120 -1.98 4.81 -18.09
C ILE A 120 -1.50 4.12 -16.81
N VAL A 121 -1.47 2.79 -16.85
CA VAL A 121 -1.00 1.95 -15.75
C VAL A 121 0.28 1.23 -16.18
N ARG A 122 1.28 1.24 -15.30
CA ARG A 122 2.50 0.46 -15.51
C ARG A 122 2.38 -0.87 -14.79
N SER A 123 2.21 -1.94 -15.56
CA SER A 123 2.39 -3.29 -15.03
C SER A 123 3.88 -3.61 -14.99
N GLY A 124 4.48 -3.52 -13.80
CA GLY A 124 5.82 -4.08 -13.59
C GLY A 124 5.71 -5.60 -13.58
N GLY A 125 6.32 -6.30 -14.55
CA GLY A 125 6.45 -7.77 -14.58
C GLY A 125 7.34 -8.35 -13.48
N GLY A 126 7.36 -7.73 -12.29
CA GLY A 126 8.19 -8.13 -11.16
C GLY A 126 7.62 -7.57 -9.88
N ALA A 127 6.99 -8.47 -9.10
CA ALA A 127 6.64 -8.35 -7.69
C ALA A 127 6.11 -6.97 -7.25
N CYS A 128 4.79 -6.88 -7.08
CA CYS A 128 4.22 -6.03 -6.05
C CYS A 128 4.81 -6.49 -4.70
N ARG A 129 5.95 -5.90 -4.32
CA ARG A 129 6.55 -6.09 -3.01
C ARG A 129 5.82 -5.08 -2.13
N PRO A 130 4.93 -5.50 -1.22
CA PRO A 130 4.33 -4.56 -0.28
C PRO A 130 5.45 -3.85 0.48
N ALA A 131 5.21 -2.59 0.84
CA ALA A 131 6.16 -1.64 1.43
C ALA A 131 6.73 -2.04 2.82
N GLY A 132 6.76 -3.32 3.16
CA GLY A 132 7.31 -3.86 4.41
C GLY A 132 8.17 -5.11 4.26
N ALA A 133 8.45 -5.60 3.04
CA ALA A 133 9.26 -6.80 2.85
C ALA A 133 10.57 -6.51 2.11
N CYS A 134 11.41 -5.61 2.65
CA CYS A 134 12.80 -5.52 2.23
C CYS A 134 13.62 -6.60 2.97
N ASP A 135 13.43 -7.85 2.57
CA ASP A 135 14.44 -8.88 2.77
C ASP A 135 15.53 -8.66 1.72
N ARG A 136 16.71 -8.22 2.16
CA ARG A 136 17.98 -8.76 1.72
C ARG A 136 19.06 -8.47 2.76
N GLY A 137 19.48 -9.52 3.45
CA GLY A 137 20.77 -9.55 4.12
C GLY A 137 21.93 -9.40 3.13
N ARG A 138 22.97 -8.73 3.61
CA ARG A 138 24.36 -9.19 3.51
C ARG A 138 25.13 -8.60 4.69
#